data_AF-A0A707J0K9-F1
#
_entry.id   AF-A0A707J0K9-F1
#
_cell.length_a   1.000
_cell.length_b   1.000
_cell.length_c   1.000
_cell.angle_alpha   90.00
_cell.angle_beta   90.00
_cell.angle_gamma   90.00
#
_symmetry.space_group_name_H-M   'P 1'
#
loop_
_entity.id
_entity.type
_entity.pdbx_description
1 polymer ?
#
loop_
_entity_poly.entity_id
_entity_poly.type
_entity_poly.pdbx_seq_one_letter_code
_entity_poly.pdbx_strand_id
1 'polypeptide(L)'
;MAFDDLRSFLHALDQQGQLLKISEEVNAEPDLAAAANATGRIGDGAPALWFDNIRGFTDARVAMNTIGSWQNHAISLGLPPNTPVKKQIDEFIRRWDNFPVA
;
A
#
# COMPACT_ATOMS: atom_id res chain seq x y z
N MET A 1 10.29 10.82 -2.91
CA MET A 1 9.30 10.05 -2.12
C MET A 1 9.93 9.68 -0.79
N ALA A 2 9.18 9.23 0.23
CA ALA A 2 9.77 8.88 1.53
C ALA A 2 10.57 7.56 1.51
N PHE A 3 10.36 6.73 0.49
CA PHE A 3 11.02 5.45 0.30
C PHE A 3 11.63 5.39 -1.10
N ASP A 4 12.79 4.74 -1.20
CA ASP A 4 13.53 4.58 -2.44
C ASP A 4 12.98 3.43 -3.31
N ASP A 5 12.27 2.48 -2.69
CA ASP A 5 11.76 1.30 -3.36
C ASP A 5 10.45 0.76 -2.74
N LEU A 6 9.78 -0.10 -3.50
CA LEU A 6 8.50 -0.70 -3.08
C LEU A 6 8.64 -1.62 -1.86
N ARG A 7 9.76 -2.34 -1.68
CA ARG A 7 9.95 -3.25 -0.54
C ARG A 7 10.08 -2.46 0.75
N SER A 8 10.84 -1.35 0.71
CA SER A 8 10.97 -0.40 1.81
C SER A 8 9.61 0.21 2.18
N PHE A 9 8.78 0.56 1.19
CA PHE A 9 7.42 1.04 1.44
C PHE A 9 6.50 -0.05 2.04
N LEU A 10 6.53 -1.27 1.52
CA LEU A 10 5.75 -2.40 2.06
C LEU A 10 6.16 -2.72 3.51
N HIS A 11 7.44 -2.61 3.84
CA HIS A 11 7.92 -2.75 5.21
C HIS A 11 7.35 -1.66 6.14
N ALA A 12 7.30 -0.41 5.69
CA ALA A 12 6.69 0.67 6.47
C ALA A 12 5.18 0.48 6.66
N LEU A 13 4.47 -0.03 5.66
CA LEU A 13 3.05 -0.41 5.79
C LEU A 13 2.87 -1.51 6.85
N ASP A 14 3.71 -2.54 6.81
CA ASP A 14 3.71 -3.66 7.78
C ASP A 14 3.94 -3.19 9.22
N GLN A 15 4.94 -2.32 9.43
CA GLN A 15 5.24 -1.73 10.74
C GLN A 15 4.09 -0.90 11.32
N GLN A 16 3.25 -0.34 10.45
CA GLN A 16 2.10 0.49 10.82
C GLN A 16 0.77 -0.30 10.85
N GLY A 17 0.81 -1.63 10.67
CA GLY A 17 -0.39 -2.48 10.61
C GLY A 17 -1.27 -2.26 9.38
N GLN A 18 -0.72 -1.63 8.33
CA GLN A 18 -1.39 -1.28 7.08
C GLN A 18 -1.04 -2.23 5.93
N LEU A 19 -0.42 -3.38 6.22
CA LEU A 19 -0.18 -4.47 5.26
C LEU A 19 -0.82 -5.77 5.78
N LEU A 20 -1.81 -6.27 5.06
CA LEU A 20 -2.40 -7.59 5.31
C LEU A 20 -1.67 -8.63 4.46
N LYS A 21 -0.98 -9.56 5.12
CA LYS A 21 -0.29 -10.68 4.47
C LYS A 21 -1.20 -11.90 4.41
N ILE A 22 -1.36 -12.45 3.21
CA ILE A 22 -2.22 -13.59 2.89
C ILE A 22 -1.31 -14.69 2.33
N SER A 23 -1.06 -15.70 3.16
CA SER A 23 -0.16 -16.83 2.84
C SER A 23 -0.88 -18.14 2.54
N GLU A 24 -2.21 -18.14 2.55
CA GLU A 24 -2.99 -19.24 1.99
C GLU A 24 -2.79 -19.30 0.46
N GLU A 25 -2.87 -20.51 -0.11
CA GLU A 25 -2.77 -20.68 -1.56
C GLU A 25 -4.00 -20.05 -2.23
N VAL A 26 -3.78 -19.05 -3.09
CA VAL A 26 -4.83 -18.39 -3.86
C VAL A 26 -4.64 -18.63 -5.34
N ASN A 27 -5.74 -18.62 -6.10
CA ASN A 27 -5.67 -18.55 -7.56
C ASN A 27 -5.38 -17.11 -8.00
N ALA A 28 -4.60 -16.94 -9.07
CA ALA A 28 -4.38 -15.62 -9.66
C ALA A 28 -5.71 -14.95 -10.06
N GLU A 29 -6.64 -15.75 -10.60
CA GLU A 29 -8.05 -15.39 -10.82
C GLU A 29 -8.93 -16.53 -10.30
N PRO A 30 -10.07 -16.24 -9.63
CA PRO A 30 -10.63 -14.91 -9.37
C PRO A 30 -10.14 -14.25 -8.06
N ASP A 31 -9.31 -14.94 -7.27
CA ASP A 31 -9.15 -14.62 -5.85
C ASP A 31 -8.47 -13.26 -5.62
N LEU A 32 -7.43 -12.92 -6.39
CA LEU A 32 -6.76 -11.62 -6.28
C LEU A 32 -7.70 -10.46 -6.60
N ALA A 33 -8.47 -10.57 -7.69
CA ALA A 33 -9.44 -9.57 -8.10
C ALA A 33 -10.56 -9.42 -7.06
N ALA A 34 -11.06 -10.53 -6.52
CA ALA A 34 -12.08 -10.54 -5.47
C ALA A 34 -11.57 -9.87 -4.19
N ALA A 35 -10.35 -10.16 -3.76
CA ALA A 35 -9.74 -9.57 -2.57
C ALA A 35 -9.50 -8.06 -2.72
N ALA A 36 -8.99 -7.61 -3.88
CA ALA A 36 -8.82 -6.19 -4.15
C ALA A 36 -10.15 -5.42 -4.14
N ASN A 37 -11.18 -6.00 -4.77
CA ASN A 37 -12.52 -5.45 -4.81
C ASN A 37 -13.18 -5.43 -3.42
N ALA A 38 -12.97 -6.45 -2.59
CA ALA A 38 -13.45 -6.48 -1.21
C ALA A 38 -12.76 -5.41 -0.35
N THR A 39 -11.45 -5.24 -0.53
CA THR A 39 -10.64 -4.29 0.24
C THR A 39 -11.11 -2.85 0.08
N GLY A 40 -11.46 -2.44 -1.15
CA GLY A 40 -12.05 -1.12 -1.39
C GLY A 40 -13.40 -0.86 -0.72
N ARG A 41 -14.07 -1.91 -0.20
CA ARG A 41 -15.35 -1.80 0.53
C ARG A 41 -15.20 -1.84 2.05
N ILE A 42 -14.00 -2.08 2.58
CA ILE A 42 -13.73 -2.11 4.03
C ILE A 42 -13.81 -0.70 4.66
N GLY A 43 -13.64 0.35 3.83
CA GLY A 43 -13.73 1.76 4.22
C GLY A 43 -12.38 2.47 4.14
N ASP A 44 -12.33 3.69 4.66
CA ASP A 44 -11.22 4.63 4.44
C ASP A 44 -9.84 4.12 4.91
N GLY A 45 -9.81 3.16 5.85
CA GLY A 45 -8.59 2.59 6.42
C GLY A 45 -8.13 1.26 5.82
N ALA A 46 -8.65 0.87 4.66
CA ALA A 46 -8.33 -0.41 4.05
C ALA A 46 -6.81 -0.66 3.92
N PRO A 47 -6.30 -1.84 4.33
CA PRO A 47 -4.87 -2.13 4.28
C PRO A 47 -4.42 -2.41 2.85
N ALA A 48 -3.11 -2.33 2.62
CA ALA A 48 -2.51 -2.96 1.45
C ALA A 48 -2.61 -4.48 1.57
N LEU A 49 -2.67 -5.18 0.45
CA LEU A 49 -2.69 -6.64 0.41
C LEU A 49 -1.34 -7.16 -0.07
N TRP A 50 -0.90 -8.27 0.49
CA TRP A 50 0.28 -9.01 0.08
C TRP A 50 -0.04 -10.49 -0.03
N PHE A 51 0.13 -11.05 -1.22
CA PHE A 51 -0.01 -12.48 -1.49
C PHE A 51 1.36 -13.06 -1.80
N ASP A 52 1.73 -14.14 -1.13
CA ASP A 52 3.01 -14.84 -1.35
C ASP A 52 2.86 -16.32 -1.72
N ASN A 53 1.63 -16.81 -1.89
CA ASN A 53 1.36 -18.18 -2.30
C ASN A 53 0.28 -18.22 -3.40
N ILE A 54 0.71 -18.11 -4.66
CA ILE A 54 -0.20 -18.05 -5.82
C ILE A 54 -0.09 -19.36 -6.60
N ARG A 55 -1.22 -20.08 -6.72
CA ARG A 55 -1.32 -21.35 -7.43
C ARG A 55 -0.73 -21.24 -8.84
N GLY A 56 0.17 -22.17 -9.16
CA GLY A 56 0.84 -22.22 -10.46
C GLY A 56 2.10 -21.36 -10.57
N PHE A 57 2.49 -20.64 -9.51
CA PHE A 57 3.73 -19.86 -9.46
C PHE A 57 4.63 -20.35 -8.33
N THR A 58 5.96 -20.29 -8.52
CA THR A 58 6.93 -20.80 -7.53
C THR A 58 7.39 -19.74 -6.53
N ASP A 59 7.56 -18.48 -6.95
CA ASP A 59 8.00 -17.37 -6.08
C ASP A 59 7.38 -16.02 -6.51
N ALA A 60 6.19 -16.08 -7.13
CA ALA A 60 5.47 -14.87 -7.47
C ALA A 60 4.81 -14.29 -6.22
N ARG A 61 4.92 -12.97 -6.07
CA ARG A 61 4.27 -12.22 -5.00
C ARG A 61 3.52 -11.05 -5.59
N VAL A 62 2.33 -10.78 -5.06
CA VAL A 62 1.48 -9.70 -5.55
C VAL A 62 1.16 -8.76 -4.40
N ALA A 63 1.46 -7.48 -4.59
CA ALA A 63 1.03 -6.41 -3.70
C ALA A 63 -0.10 -5.62 -4.38
N MET A 64 -1.18 -5.36 -3.66
CA MET A 64 -2.34 -4.59 -4.15
C MET A 64 -2.78 -3.57 -3.12
N ASN A 65 -3.57 -2.59 -3.55
CA ASN A 65 -4.15 -1.58 -2.67
C ASN A 65 -3.11 -0.75 -1.87
N THR A 66 -1.87 -0.64 -2.37
CA THR A 66 -0.74 -0.05 -1.63
C THR A 66 -0.89 1.45 -1.37
N ILE A 67 -1.70 2.16 -2.15
CA ILE A 67 -2.09 3.57 -1.90
C ILE A 67 -3.62 3.71 -1.96
N GLY A 68 -4.35 2.64 -1.61
CA GLY A 68 -5.82 2.62 -1.70
C GLY A 68 -6.56 3.21 -0.50
N SER A 69 -5.83 3.74 0.49
CA SER A 69 -6.38 4.41 1.68
C SER A 69 -5.60 5.68 1.99
N TRP A 70 -6.23 6.61 2.70
CA TRP A 70 -5.58 7.86 3.12
C TRP A 70 -4.46 7.60 4.14
N GLN A 71 -4.57 6.54 4.93
CA GLN A 71 -3.53 6.05 5.84
C GLN A 71 -2.31 5.59 5.05
N ASN A 72 -2.51 4.74 4.02
CA ASN A 72 -1.42 4.28 3.17
C ASN A 72 -0.77 5.43 2.40
N HIS A 73 -1.57 6.38 1.92
CA HIS A 73 -1.07 7.58 1.26
C HIS A 73 -0.21 8.43 2.22
N ALA A 74 -0.64 8.67 3.46
CA ALA A 74 0.17 9.36 4.46
C ALA A 74 1.51 8.64 4.72
N ILE A 75 1.48 7.31 4.89
CA ILE A 75 2.68 6.50 5.08
C ILE A 75 3.61 6.64 3.87
N SER A 76 3.10 6.63 2.64
CA SER A 76 3.90 6.81 1.40
C SER A 76 4.66 8.14 1.36
N LEU A 77 4.15 9.15 2.07
CA LEU A 77 4.77 10.45 2.27
C LEU A 77 5.64 10.51 3.53
N GLY A 78 5.80 9.42 4.29
CA GLY A 78 6.56 9.40 5.54
C GLY A 78 5.87 10.19 6.67
N LEU A 79 4.56 10.36 6.57
CA LEU A 79 3.74 11.04 7.57
C LEU A 79 3.05 10.02 8.49
N PRO A 80 2.64 10.40 9.71
CA PRO A 80 1.81 9.55 10.56
C PRO A 80 0.51 9.13 9.83
N PRO A 81 0.03 7.88 10.01
CA PRO A 81 -1.13 7.36 9.28
C PRO A 81 -2.43 8.13 9.53
N ASN A 82 -2.55 8.79 10.68
CA ASN A 82 -3.69 9.63 11.04
C ASN A 82 -3.57 11.09 10.57
N THR A 83 -2.57 11.41 9.72
CA THR A 83 -2.39 12.77 9.21
C THR A 83 -3.62 13.21 8.41
N PRO A 84 -4.23 14.37 8.70
CA PRO A 84 -5.38 14.87 7.94
C PRO A 84 -5.08 15.01 6.46
N VAL A 85 -6.03 14.63 5.59
CA VAL A 85 -5.87 14.60 4.13
C VAL A 85 -5.31 15.92 3.58
N LYS A 86 -5.81 17.07 4.06
CA LYS A 86 -5.29 18.39 3.66
C LYS A 86 -3.77 18.50 3.85
N LYS A 87 -3.24 18.06 4.99
CA LYS A 87 -1.79 18.11 5.27
C LYS A 87 -1.00 17.14 4.39
N GLN A 88 -1.59 16.02 4.00
CA GLN A 88 -0.97 15.10 3.05
C GLN A 88 -0.82 15.76 1.67
N ILE A 89 -1.87 16.47 1.22
CA ILE A 89 -1.86 17.22 -0.05
C ILE A 89 -0.84 18.37 0.03
N ASP A 90 -0.80 19.12 1.13
CA ASP A 90 0.16 20.21 1.32
C ASP A 90 1.62 19.68 1.24
N GLU A 91 1.91 18.53 1.85
CA GLU A 91 3.23 17.89 1.77
C GLU A 91 3.55 17.39 0.36
N PHE A 92 2.56 16.82 -0.35
CA PHE A 92 2.75 16.40 -1.72
C PHE A 92 3.11 17.57 -2.63
N ILE A 93 2.37 18.69 -2.53
CA ILE A 93 2.66 19.94 -3.28
C ILE A 93 4.06 20.44 -2.94
N ARG A 94 4.41 20.52 -1.65
CA ARG A 94 5.75 20.97 -1.22
C ARG A 94 6.85 20.11 -1.83
N ARG A 95 6.68 18.78 -1.91
CA ARG A 95 7.68 17.89 -2.54
C ARG A 95 7.76 18.09 -4.04
N TRP A 96 6.61 18.31 -4.69
CA TRP A 96 6.54 18.57 -6.12
C TRP A 96 7.29 19.85 -6.50
N ASP A 97 7.07 20.93 -5.75
CA ASP A 97 7.75 22.22 -6.00
C ASP A 97 9.27 22.17 -5.81
N ASN A 98 9.77 21.18 -5.05
CA ASN A 98 11.19 20.96 -4.80
C ASN A 98 11.79 19.81 -5.64
N PHE A 99 11.06 19.30 -6.63
CA PHE A 99 11.53 18.24 -7.52
C PHE A 99 12.18 18.81 -8.80
N PRO A 100 13.29 18.24 -9.31
CA PRO A 100 14.04 17.12 -8.74
C PRO A 100 14.81 17.53 -7.48
N VAL A 101 14.88 16.62 -6.52
CA VAL A 101 15.72 16.81 -5.33
C VAL A 101 17.17 16.72 -5.79
N ALA A 102 17.92 17.81 -5.62
CA ALA A 102 19.34 17.89 -5.96
C ALA A 102 20.21 17.03 -5.05
#